data_AF-A0A1I3IW48-F1
#
_entry.id   AF-A0A1I3IW48-F1
#
_cell.length_a   1.000
_cell.length_b   1.000
_cell.length_c   1.000
_cell.angle_alpha   90.00
_cell.angle_beta   90.00
_cell.angle_gamma   90.00
#
_symmetry.space_group_name_H-M   'P 1'
#
loop_
_entity.id
_entity.type
_entity.pdbx_description
1 polymer ?
#
loop_
_entity_poly.entity_id
_entity_poly.type
_entity_poly.pdbx_seq_one_letter_code
_entity_poly.pdbx_strand_id
1 'polypeptide(L)'
;MENQQPKQPRVGKFIDPLTDWGFRRLFGQEPNKEILVEFLNDLFQGEKHIIDLTYAPNEYDGGDVTDKRVIFDLHCRGDNGEYFIVEMQRIRQDHFKDKALFYVSRLIQRLLRKGRETNSYKLPEVYLIGILAFSMDVGVQDRYFHNIALIRCMSDGFGF
;
A
#
# COMPACT_ATOMS: atom_id res chain seq x y z
N MET A 1 -22.64 -20.77 -29.58
CA MET A 1 -21.99 -19.74 -28.76
C MET A 1 -20.92 -20.45 -27.95
N GLU A 2 -19.66 -20.30 -28.34
CA GLU A 2 -18.56 -21.11 -27.81
C GLU A 2 -18.05 -20.49 -26.51
N ASN A 3 -18.13 -21.28 -25.43
CA ASN A 3 -17.62 -20.93 -24.10
C ASN A 3 -16.10 -20.79 -24.18
N GLN A 4 -15.60 -19.55 -24.25
CA GLN A 4 -14.18 -19.28 -24.06
C GLN A 4 -13.88 -19.37 -22.56
N GLN A 5 -13.43 -20.54 -22.12
CA GLN A 5 -12.72 -20.66 -20.84
C GLN A 5 -11.52 -19.70 -20.85
N PRO A 6 -11.24 -19.00 -19.72
CA PRO A 6 -10.11 -18.10 -19.64
C PRO A 6 -8.83 -18.87 -19.96
N LYS A 7 -8.08 -18.41 -20.97
CA LYS A 7 -6.80 -19.00 -21.36
C LYS A 7 -5.88 -18.99 -20.16
N GLN A 8 -5.50 -20.18 -19.69
CA GLN A 8 -4.48 -20.37 -18.66
C GLN A 8 -3.23 -19.58 -19.06
N PRO A 9 -2.61 -18.81 -18.14
CA PRO A 9 -1.42 -18.05 -18.45
C PRO A 9 -0.32 -19.01 -18.91
N ARG A 10 0.35 -18.70 -20.03
CA ARG A 10 1.50 -19.46 -20.49
C ARG A 10 2.59 -19.35 -19.45
N VAL A 11 3.02 -20.48 -18.88
CA VAL A 11 4.15 -20.52 -17.94
C VAL A 11 5.40 -20.08 -18.71
N GLY A 12 5.83 -18.85 -18.47
CA GLY A 12 7.05 -18.28 -19.04
C GLY A 12 8.28 -18.68 -18.23
N LYS A 13 9.48 -18.45 -18.78
CA LYS A 13 10.76 -18.64 -18.07
C LYS A 13 10.94 -17.68 -16.88
N PHE A 14 10.30 -16.52 -16.94
CA PHE A 14 10.41 -15.46 -15.94
C PHE A 14 9.09 -15.24 -15.19
N ILE A 15 9.20 -14.74 -13.96
CA ILE A 15 8.07 -14.33 -13.14
C ILE A 15 7.53 -13.00 -13.69
N ASP A 16 6.23 -12.91 -13.91
CA ASP A 16 5.56 -11.65 -14.21
C ASP A 16 5.16 -10.95 -12.90
N PRO A 17 5.85 -9.86 -12.49
CA PRO A 17 5.57 -9.16 -11.23
C PRO A 17 4.18 -8.50 -11.21
N LEU A 18 3.52 -8.33 -12.36
CA LEU A 18 2.20 -7.72 -12.47
C LEU A 18 1.06 -8.73 -12.25
N THR A 19 1.38 -10.00 -12.00
CA THR A 19 0.41 -11.02 -11.59
C THR A 19 0.33 -11.10 -10.07
N ASP A 20 -0.85 -11.40 -9.51
CA ASP A 20 -1.02 -11.61 -8.06
C ASP A 20 -0.02 -12.64 -7.51
N TRP A 21 0.17 -13.75 -8.23
CA TRP A 21 1.15 -14.76 -7.88
C TRP A 21 2.59 -14.23 -7.92
N GLY A 22 2.99 -13.56 -9.00
CA GLY A 22 4.35 -13.05 -9.16
C GLY A 22 4.69 -11.94 -8.17
N PHE A 23 3.75 -11.03 -7.95
CA PHE A 23 3.86 -9.97 -6.96
C PHE A 23 4.08 -10.55 -5.55
N ARG A 24 3.21 -11.47 -5.11
CA ARG A 24 3.36 -12.14 -3.80
C ARG A 24 4.60 -13.00 -3.73
N ARG A 25 5.00 -13.63 -4.83
CA ARG A 25 6.23 -14.45 -4.88
C ARG A 25 7.47 -13.58 -4.67
N LEU A 26 7.51 -12.38 -5.24
CA LEU A 26 8.65 -11.46 -5.12
C LEU A 26 8.66 -10.72 -3.78
N PHE A 27 7.51 -10.21 -3.33
CA PHE A 27 7.46 -9.25 -2.23
C PHE A 27 6.71 -9.74 -0.98
N GLY A 28 6.09 -10.92 -1.01
CA GLY A 28 5.21 -11.41 0.06
C GLY A 28 5.73 -12.61 0.85
N GLN A 29 7.01 -12.96 0.69
CA GLN A 29 7.62 -14.11 1.36
C GLN A 29 8.86 -13.67 2.13
N GLU A 30 9.01 -14.17 3.36
CA GLU A 30 10.18 -13.88 4.22
C GLU A 30 11.54 -14.05 3.49
N PRO A 31 11.78 -15.12 2.71
CA PRO A 31 13.05 -15.27 1.99
C PRO A 31 13.36 -14.17 0.98
N ASN A 32 12.34 -13.44 0.52
CA ASN A 32 12.47 -12.40 -0.50
C ASN A 32 12.20 -10.99 0.06
N LYS A 33 12.12 -10.85 1.39
CA LYS A 33 11.77 -9.60 2.06
C LYS A 33 12.74 -8.46 1.75
N GLU A 34 14.02 -8.77 1.57
CA GLU A 34 15.06 -7.82 1.20
C GLU A 34 14.74 -7.10 -0.12
N ILE A 35 14.12 -7.79 -1.09
CA ILE A 35 13.68 -7.20 -2.36
C ILE A 35 12.65 -6.09 -2.12
N LEU A 36 11.72 -6.30 -1.17
CA LEU A 36 10.74 -5.28 -0.80
C LEU A 36 11.41 -4.09 -0.10
N VAL A 37 12.35 -4.35 0.80
CA VAL A 37 13.10 -3.29 1.51
C VAL A 37 13.88 -2.42 0.52
N GLU A 38 14.63 -3.02 -0.40
CA GLU A 38 15.36 -2.30 -1.45
C GLU A 38 14.42 -1.49 -2.34
N PHE A 39 13.33 -2.10 -2.81
CA PHE A 39 12.33 -1.42 -3.62
C PHE A 39 11.75 -0.18 -2.94
N LEU A 40 11.41 -0.28 -1.65
CA LEU A 40 10.88 0.85 -0.89
C LEU A 40 11.93 1.93 -0.68
N ASN A 41 13.17 1.56 -0.36
CA ASN A 41 14.27 2.51 -0.18
C ASN A 41 14.58 3.29 -1.48
N ASP A 42 14.56 2.60 -2.62
CA ASP A 42 14.69 3.23 -3.95
C ASP A 42 13.54 4.19 -4.23
N LEU A 43 12.31 3.83 -3.81
CA LEU A 43 11.13 4.68 -3.95
C LEU A 43 11.23 5.95 -3.09
N PHE A 44 11.77 5.84 -1.88
CA PHE A 44 11.91 6.96 -0.96
C PHE A 44 13.10 7.88 -1.28
N GLN A 45 14.04 7.46 -2.13
CA GLN A 45 15.18 8.27 -2.58
C GLN A 45 15.95 8.96 -1.43
N GLY A 46 16.07 8.28 -0.28
CA GLY A 46 16.76 8.78 0.91
C GLY A 46 15.92 9.65 1.84
N GLU A 47 14.67 10.02 1.49
CA GLU A 47 13.73 10.68 2.42
C GLU A 47 13.39 9.78 3.61
N LYS A 48 13.41 8.46 3.39
CA LYS A 48 13.32 7.43 4.41
C LYS A 48 14.28 6.29 4.08
N HIS A 49 14.82 5.68 5.12
CA HIS A 49 15.62 4.47 5.02
C HIS A 49 15.01 3.40 5.94
N ILE A 50 14.59 2.29 5.35
CA ILE A 50 14.01 1.13 5.99
C ILE A 50 15.11 0.08 6.16
N ILE A 51 15.28 -0.41 7.39
CA ILE A 51 16.26 -1.44 7.73
C ILE A 51 15.61 -2.81 7.67
N ASP A 52 14.39 -2.93 8.20
CA ASP A 52 13.65 -4.19 8.22
C ASP A 52 12.14 -3.97 8.11
N LEU A 53 11.48 -5.01 7.63
CA LEU A 53 10.03 -5.10 7.57
C LEU A 53 9.55 -6.32 8.35
N THR A 54 8.36 -6.22 8.93
CA THR A 54 7.61 -7.38 9.42
C THR A 54 6.27 -7.43 8.72
N TYR A 55 5.95 -8.54 8.06
CA TYR A 55 4.62 -8.71 7.46
C TYR A 55 3.55 -8.74 8.56
N ALA A 56 2.53 -7.91 8.38
CA ALA A 56 1.37 -7.81 9.24
C ALA A 56 0.19 -8.55 8.59
N PRO A 57 -0.89 -8.84 9.34
CA PRO A 57 -2.09 -9.41 8.75
C PRO A 57 -2.61 -8.54 7.60
N ASN A 58 -2.84 -9.19 6.46
CA ASN A 58 -3.32 -8.55 5.23
C ASN A 58 -4.84 -8.39 5.20
N GLU A 59 -5.54 -8.95 6.19
CA GLU A 59 -6.99 -8.97 6.24
C GLU A 59 -7.51 -8.22 7.46
N TYR A 60 -8.52 -7.41 7.19
CA TYR A 60 -9.14 -6.57 8.19
C TYR A 60 -10.67 -6.65 8.07
N ASP A 61 -11.25 -7.45 8.96
CA ASP A 61 -12.71 -7.67 9.02
C ASP A 61 -13.49 -6.39 9.30
N GLY A 62 -14.67 -6.27 8.69
CA GLY A 62 -15.63 -5.27 9.08
C GLY A 62 -15.89 -5.27 10.59
N GLY A 63 -16.04 -4.09 11.21
CA GLY A 63 -16.46 -4.03 12.62
C GLY A 63 -17.90 -4.51 12.79
N ASP A 64 -18.68 -4.42 11.71
CA ASP A 64 -20.04 -4.91 11.55
C ASP A 64 -20.17 -5.81 10.30
N VAL A 65 -21.25 -6.59 10.23
CA VAL A 65 -21.59 -7.51 9.11
C VAL A 65 -21.72 -6.78 7.76
N THR A 66 -21.97 -5.47 7.78
CA THR A 66 -22.13 -4.60 6.60
C THR A 66 -20.85 -3.89 6.18
N ASP A 67 -19.81 -3.90 7.02
CA ASP A 67 -18.57 -3.20 6.73
C ASP A 67 -17.80 -3.92 5.61
N LYS A 68 -17.34 -3.15 4.62
CA LYS A 68 -16.50 -3.69 3.54
C LYS A 68 -15.21 -4.26 4.14
N ARG A 69 -15.02 -5.58 3.97
CA ARG A 69 -13.75 -6.25 4.25
C ARG A 69 -12.66 -5.66 3.36
N VAL A 70 -11.54 -5.31 3.97
CA VAL A 70 -10.36 -4.80 3.29
C VAL A 70 -9.29 -5.88 3.34
N ILE A 71 -8.77 -6.23 2.17
CA ILE A 71 -7.66 -7.17 2.02
C ILE A 71 -6.57 -6.42 1.27
N PHE A 72 -5.41 -6.29 1.90
CA PHE A 72 -4.22 -5.68 1.32
C PHE A 72 -3.41 -6.74 0.58
N ASP A 73 -2.77 -6.38 -0.53
CA ASP A 73 -1.85 -7.31 -1.19
C ASP A 73 -0.65 -7.59 -0.29
N LEU A 74 -0.05 -6.53 0.25
CA LEU A 74 0.98 -6.58 1.28
C LEU A 74 0.73 -5.52 2.34
N HIS A 75 0.83 -5.94 3.60
CA HIS A 75 0.84 -5.05 4.73
C HIS A 75 2.07 -5.34 5.58
N CYS A 76 2.90 -4.32 5.81
CA CYS A 76 4.15 -4.45 6.53
C CYS A 76 4.29 -3.37 7.60
N ARG A 77 5.05 -3.67 8.65
CA ARG A 77 5.51 -2.70 9.65
C ARG A 77 7.01 -2.48 9.49
N GLY A 78 7.44 -1.23 9.42
CA GLY A 78 8.85 -0.83 9.41
C GLY A 78 9.49 -0.89 10.79
N ASP A 79 10.82 -0.87 10.81
CA ASP A 79 11.65 -0.88 12.01
C ASP A 79 11.41 0.33 12.94
N ASN A 80 11.01 1.49 12.41
CA ASN A 80 10.69 2.68 13.22
C ASN A 80 9.19 2.80 13.55
N GLY A 81 8.41 1.76 13.26
CA GLY A 81 6.99 1.69 13.60
C GLY A 81 6.04 2.27 12.55
N GLU A 82 6.53 2.56 11.36
CA GLU A 82 5.73 2.92 10.20
C GLU A 82 4.92 1.72 9.69
N TYR A 83 3.84 2.01 8.96
CA TYR A 83 3.03 1.01 8.30
C TYR A 83 3.05 1.23 6.79
N PHE A 84 3.24 0.14 6.04
CA PHE A 84 3.29 0.14 4.58
C PHE A 84 2.20 -0.77 4.05
N ILE A 85 1.33 -0.22 3.21
CA ILE A 85 0.40 -0.96 2.37
C ILE A 85 0.98 -0.90 0.95
N VAL A 86 1.29 -2.04 0.34
CA VAL A 86 1.80 -2.10 -1.04
C VAL A 86 0.81 -2.88 -1.90
N GLU A 87 0.31 -2.24 -2.94
CA GLU A 87 -0.81 -2.71 -3.78
C GLU A 87 -0.38 -2.81 -5.24
N MET A 88 -0.72 -3.91 -5.91
CA MET A 88 -0.51 -4.11 -7.34
C MET A 88 -1.85 -4.04 -8.09
N GLN A 89 -2.01 -3.06 -8.98
CA GLN A 89 -3.25 -2.90 -9.74
C GLN A 89 -2.97 -2.99 -11.23
N ARG A 90 -3.39 -4.12 -11.81
CA ARG A 90 -3.23 -4.37 -13.24
C ARG A 90 -4.42 -3.91 -14.07
N ILE A 91 -5.62 -3.94 -13.49
CA ILE A 91 -6.86 -3.49 -14.14
C ILE A 91 -7.15 -2.07 -13.67
N ARG A 92 -7.46 -1.18 -14.62
CA ARG A 92 -7.85 0.20 -14.31
C ARG A 92 -9.04 0.21 -13.35
N GLN A 93 -8.90 0.99 -12.29
CA GLN A 93 -9.95 1.26 -11.30
C GLN A 93 -10.18 2.77 -11.30
N ASP A 94 -11.37 3.21 -11.72
CA ASP A 94 -11.66 4.65 -11.85
C ASP A 94 -11.63 5.39 -10.50
N HIS A 95 -11.79 4.66 -9.40
CA HIS A 95 -11.81 5.18 -8.02
C HIS A 95 -10.60 4.71 -7.19
N PHE A 96 -9.44 4.46 -7.81
CA PHE A 96 -8.24 4.02 -7.07
C PHE A 96 -7.84 4.97 -5.94
N LYS A 97 -7.89 6.29 -6.17
CA LYS A 97 -7.57 7.32 -5.17
C LYS A 97 -8.51 7.23 -3.95
N ASP A 98 -9.81 7.07 -4.19
CA ASP A 98 -10.81 6.92 -3.11
C ASP A 98 -10.59 5.63 -2.32
N LYS A 99 -10.25 4.54 -3.02
CA LYS A 99 -9.93 3.24 -2.41
C LYS A 99 -8.69 3.33 -1.53
N ALA A 100 -7.63 3.99 -2.00
CA ALA A 100 -6.41 4.22 -1.24
C ALA A 100 -6.67 5.03 0.03
N LEU A 101 -7.43 6.13 -0.08
CA LEU A 101 -7.82 6.93 1.07
C LEU A 101 -8.64 6.13 2.09
N PHE A 102 -9.60 5.32 1.62
CA PHE A 102 -10.39 4.45 2.49
C PHE A 102 -9.51 3.43 3.22
N TYR A 103 -8.54 2.82 2.53
CA TYR A 103 -7.61 1.84 3.08
C TYR A 103 -6.75 2.43 4.19
N VAL A 104 -6.12 3.57 3.92
CA VAL A 104 -5.32 4.30 4.91
C VAL A 104 -6.17 4.70 6.12
N SER A 105 -7.36 5.26 5.89
CA SER A 105 -8.29 5.67 6.96
C SER A 105 -8.68 4.50 7.86
N ARG A 106 -8.96 3.34 7.26
CA ARG A 106 -9.33 2.12 8.00
C ARG A 106 -8.18 1.59 8.83
N LEU A 107 -6.95 1.61 8.31
CA LEU A 107 -5.77 1.22 9.06
C LEU A 107 -5.54 2.16 10.25
N ILE A 108 -5.55 3.48 10.02
CA ILE A 108 -5.41 4.50 11.08
C ILE A 108 -6.46 4.31 12.19
N GLN A 109 -7.73 4.11 11.84
CA GLN A 109 -8.81 3.89 12.80
C GLN A 109 -8.52 2.70 13.74
N ARG A 110 -7.91 1.63 13.23
CA ARG A 110 -7.54 0.46 14.04
C ARG A 110 -6.36 0.72 14.94
N LEU A 111 -5.36 1.45 14.46
CA LEU A 111 -4.19 1.83 15.25
C LEU A 111 -4.57 2.76 16.42
N LEU A 112 -5.69 3.48 16.30
CA LEU A 112 -6.29 4.30 17.35
C LEU A 112 -7.07 3.49 18.41
N ARG A 113 -7.66 2.34 18.06
CA ARG A 113 -8.49 1.54 18.99
C ARG A 113 -7.63 0.64 19.88
N LYS A 114 -7.05 1.18 20.96
CA LYS A 114 -6.62 0.44 22.18
C LYS A 114 -6.42 1.41 23.37
N GLY A 115 -7.49 1.64 24.13
CA GLY A 115 -7.52 1.99 25.57
C GLY A 115 -6.39 2.84 26.20
N ARG A 116 -5.97 3.96 25.61
CA ARG A 116 -5.05 4.89 26.28
C ARG A 116 -5.60 6.31 26.32
N GLU A 117 -5.33 6.94 27.45
CA GLU A 117 -5.84 8.24 27.91
C GLU A 117 -5.69 9.37 26.88
N THR A 118 -6.67 10.27 26.90
CA THR A 118 -7.21 11.00 25.75
C THR A 118 -6.41 12.23 25.29
N ASN A 119 -5.20 12.48 25.78
CA ASN A 119 -4.51 13.77 25.54
C ASN A 119 -3.11 13.71 24.90
N SER A 120 -2.60 12.53 24.50
CA SER A 120 -1.26 12.44 23.87
C SER A 120 -1.12 11.39 22.76
N TYR A 121 -2.13 11.27 21.88
CA TYR A 121 -2.03 10.34 20.76
C TYR A 121 -1.24 10.95 19.58
N LYS A 122 -0.13 10.31 19.20
CA LYS A 122 0.61 10.59 17.96
C LYS A 122 0.26 9.52 16.93
N LEU A 123 -0.24 9.94 15.77
CA LEU A 123 -0.49 9.04 14.63
C LEU A 123 0.84 8.46 14.14
N PRO A 124 0.92 7.14 13.91
CA PRO A 124 2.05 6.55 13.22
C PRO A 124 2.07 6.97 11.74
N GLU A 125 3.23 6.91 11.12
CA GLU A 125 3.37 7.10 9.68
C GLU A 125 2.73 5.91 8.95
N VAL A 126 1.87 6.21 7.97
CA VAL A 126 1.18 5.21 7.16
C VAL A 126 1.37 5.56 5.70
N TYR A 127 1.95 4.64 4.95
CA TYR A 127 2.20 4.76 3.52
C TYR A 127 1.34 3.77 2.76
N LEU A 128 0.68 4.24 1.71
CA LEU A 128 0.07 3.38 0.70
C LEU A 128 0.78 3.59 -0.62
N ILE A 129 1.37 2.53 -1.13
CA ILE A 129 2.18 2.51 -2.34
C ILE A 129 1.43 1.68 -3.37
N GLY A 130 0.86 2.35 -4.37
CA GLY A 130 0.15 1.72 -5.48
C GLY A 130 1.05 1.58 -6.70
N ILE A 131 1.32 0.34 -7.12
CA ILE A 131 1.98 0.03 -8.38
C ILE A 131 0.90 -0.23 -9.42
N LEU A 132 0.81 0.65 -10.42
CA LEU A 132 -0.28 0.66 -11.39
C LEU A 132 0.24 0.30 -12.78
N ALA A 133 -0.34 -0.73 -13.40
CA ALA A 133 -0.06 -1.09 -14.80
C ALA A 133 -0.89 -0.25 -15.78
N PHE A 134 -1.35 0.93 -15.36
CA PHE A 134 -2.15 1.87 -16.12
C PHE A 134 -1.90 3.30 -15.62
N SER A 135 -2.13 4.28 -16.48
CA SER A 135 -2.05 5.70 -16.12
C SER A 135 -3.27 6.12 -15.30
N MET A 136 -3.05 6.79 -14.15
CA MET A 136 -4.15 7.34 -13.35
C MET A 136 -4.87 8.49 -14.06
N ASP A 137 -4.11 9.39 -14.68
CA ASP A 137 -4.65 10.60 -15.30
C ASP A 137 -4.59 10.45 -16.83
N VAL A 138 -5.74 10.60 -17.49
CA VAL A 138 -5.83 10.55 -18.96
C VAL A 138 -5.20 11.83 -19.53
N GLY A 139 -4.08 11.70 -20.24
CA GLY A 139 -3.41 12.81 -20.93
C GLY A 139 -2.12 13.33 -20.29
N VAL A 140 -1.69 12.78 -19.14
CA VAL A 140 -0.38 13.06 -18.54
C VAL A 140 0.53 11.87 -18.84
N GLN A 141 1.35 11.95 -19.90
CA GLN A 141 2.16 10.81 -20.34
C GLN A 141 3.52 10.66 -19.61
N ASP A 142 3.99 11.71 -18.93
CA ASP A 142 5.37 11.73 -18.40
C ASP A 142 5.47 11.76 -16.86
N ARG A 143 4.35 11.57 -16.13
CA ARG A 143 4.36 11.49 -14.66
C ARG A 143 4.03 10.07 -14.20
N TYR A 144 5.06 9.33 -13.80
CA TYR A 144 4.94 7.95 -13.30
C TYR A 144 4.87 7.87 -11.78
N PHE A 145 5.38 8.88 -11.07
CA PHE A 145 5.33 8.99 -9.61
C PHE A 145 4.28 10.02 -9.18
N HIS A 146 3.35 9.60 -8.32
CA HIS A 146 2.31 10.46 -7.77
C HIS A 146 2.38 10.39 -6.25
N ASN A 147 2.70 11.51 -5.61
CA ASN A 147 2.63 11.62 -4.16
C ASN A 147 1.25 12.18 -3.76
N ILE A 148 0.52 11.44 -2.93
CA ILE A 148 -0.70 11.89 -2.28
C ILE A 148 -0.44 11.81 -0.79
N ALA A 149 -0.34 12.96 -0.14
CA ALA A 149 -0.01 13.04 1.27
C ALA A 149 -1.11 13.77 2.04
N LEU A 150 -1.59 13.16 3.12
CA LEU A 150 -2.30 13.87 4.19
C LEU A 150 -1.25 14.40 5.17
N ILE A 151 -0.73 15.60 4.88
CA ILE A 151 0.31 16.22 5.69
C ILE A 151 -0.35 17.03 6.80
N ARG A 152 0.13 16.87 8.05
CA ARG A 152 -0.11 17.87 9.09
C ARG A 152 0.66 19.12 8.69
N CYS A 153 -0.02 20.12 8.16
CA CYS A 153 0.58 21.43 7.95
C CYS A 153 0.99 21.96 9.33
N MET A 154 2.29 21.95 9.63
CA MET A 154 2.82 22.71 10.74
C MET A 154 2.83 24.15 10.24
N SER A 155 1.92 24.98 10.75
CA SER A 155 2.09 26.42 10.62
C SER A 155 3.37 26.78 11.35
N ASP A 156 4.46 26.93 10.60
CA ASP A 156 5.67 27.55 11.08
C ASP A 156 5.30 28.89 11.70
N GLY A 157 5.80 29.11 12.91
CA GLY A 157 5.40 30.21 13.76
C GLY A 157 5.53 31.57 13.06
N PHE A 158 4.44 32.33 13.07
CA PHE A 158 4.55 33.77 13.08
C PHE A 158 4.49 34.23 14.54
N GLY A 159 5.65 34.59 15.07
CA GLY A 159 5.70 35.57 16.13
C GLY A 159 5.40 36.95 15.55
N PHE A 160 4.39 37.62 16.08
CA PHE A 160 4.45 38.96 16.66
C PHE A 160 3.44 39.01 17.80
#